data_AF-A0A6L7XA30-F1
#
_entry.id   AF-A0A6L7XA30-F1
#
_cell.length_a   1.000
_cell.length_b   1.000
_cell.length_c   1.000
_cell.angle_alpha   90.00
_cell.angle_beta   90.00
_cell.angle_gamma   90.00
#
_symmetry.space_group_name_H-M   'P 1'
#
loop_
_entity.id
_entity.type
_entity.pdbx_description
1 polymer ?
#
loop_
_entity_poly.entity_id
_entity_poly.type
_entity_poly.pdbx_seq_one_letter_code
_entity_poly.pdbx_strand_id
1 'polypeptide(L)'
;MADHQLGDGPIEEEYRDMMKGVGEAFDSVFNPDYPDKPRKLGFVLLTFPYGSTDGRCNFLSNGAAREDIVVLFKEMIRRFEGGADEPTGHA
;
A
#
# COMPACT_ATOMS: atom_id res chain seq x y z
N MET A 1 -17.36 19.64 6.28
CA MET A 1 -16.94 18.31 5.80
C MET A 1 -15.87 17.86 6.76
N ALA A 2 -16.00 16.67 7.36
CA ALA A 2 -14.98 16.18 8.28
C ALA A 2 -13.67 16.00 7.50
N ASP A 3 -12.59 16.52 8.05
CA ASP A 3 -11.24 16.34 7.50
C ASP A 3 -10.93 14.84 7.55
N HIS A 4 -10.99 14.15 6.41
CA HIS A 4 -10.78 12.70 6.35
C HIS A 4 -9.29 12.40 6.51
N GLN A 5 -8.84 12.16 7.75
CA GLN A 5 -7.44 11.87 8.08
C GLN A 5 -7.07 10.40 7.86
N LEU A 6 -7.49 9.81 6.74
CA LEU A 6 -7.30 8.38 6.45
C LEU A 6 -5.85 7.89 6.58
N GLY A 7 -4.83 8.70 6.26
CA GLY A 7 -3.48 8.17 6.01
C GLY A 7 -2.32 9.00 6.53
N ASP A 8 -2.51 9.88 7.51
CA ASP A 8 -1.44 10.75 8.04
C ASP A 8 -0.72 10.19 9.27
N GLY A 9 -1.28 9.19 9.94
CA GLY A 9 -0.69 8.59 11.13
C GLY A 9 0.28 7.42 10.86
N PRO A 10 1.20 7.13 11.80
CA PRO A 10 2.06 5.94 11.72
C PRO A 10 1.23 4.67 11.83
N ILE A 11 1.76 3.51 11.43
CA ILE A 11 1.13 2.21 11.69
C ILE A 11 0.78 2.10 13.19
N GLU A 12 -0.46 1.73 13.49
CA GLU A 12 -0.95 1.49 14.85
C GLU A 12 -0.07 0.46 15.56
N GLU A 13 0.19 0.71 16.84
CA GLU A 13 1.14 -0.09 17.63
C GLU A 13 0.79 -1.58 17.61
N GLU A 14 -0.49 -1.92 17.72
CA GLU A 14 -0.98 -3.30 17.70
C GLU A 14 -0.74 -4.05 16.37
N TYR A 15 -0.63 -3.32 15.25
CA TYR A 15 -0.41 -3.91 13.93
C TYR A 15 1.03 -3.80 13.45
N ARG A 16 1.90 -3.06 14.15
CA ARG A 16 3.27 -2.74 13.70
C ARG A 16 4.09 -3.98 13.35
N ASP A 17 4.18 -4.92 14.27
CA ASP A 17 5.01 -6.12 14.09
C ASP A 17 4.40 -7.07 13.05
N MET A 18 3.07 -7.20 13.04
CA MET A 18 2.35 -8.00 12.06
C MET A 18 2.55 -7.46 10.64
N MET A 19 2.36 -6.16 10.44
CA MET A 19 2.55 -5.53 9.12
C MET A 19 4.00 -5.61 8.65
N LYS A 20 4.96 -5.45 9.57
CA LYS A 20 6.38 -5.67 9.25
C LYS A 20 6.62 -7.10 8.75
N GLY A 21 6.10 -8.10 9.45
CA GLY A 21 6.24 -9.51 9.04
C GLY A 21 5.59 -9.81 7.69
N VAL A 22 4.41 -9.22 7.40
CA VAL A 22 3.78 -9.33 6.08
C VAL A 22 4.63 -8.67 4.98
N GLY A 23 5.22 -7.50 5.26
CA GLY A 23 6.13 -6.84 4.34
C GLY A 23 7.36 -7.69 4.01
N GLU A 24 7.96 -8.31 5.02
CA GLU A 24 9.09 -9.24 4.83
C GLU A 24 8.67 -10.48 4.03
N ALA A 25 7.48 -11.03 4.30
CA ALA A 25 6.94 -12.15 3.52
C ALA A 25 6.73 -11.77 2.05
N PHE A 26 6.17 -10.59 1.76
CA PHE A 26 6.00 -10.11 0.39
C PHE A 26 7.34 -9.91 -0.31
N ASP A 27 8.34 -9.34 0.36
CA ASP A 27 9.69 -9.24 -0.20
C ASP A 27 10.29 -10.62 -0.49
N SER A 28 10.11 -11.62 0.38
CA SER A 28 10.61 -12.98 0.11
C SER A 28 9.98 -13.64 -1.12
N VAL A 29 8.73 -13.29 -1.44
CA VAL A 29 8.00 -13.84 -2.60
C VAL A 29 8.30 -13.05 -3.88
N PHE A 30 8.19 -11.73 -3.82
CA PHE A 30 8.29 -10.85 -4.99
C PHE A 30 9.71 -10.37 -5.28
N ASN A 31 10.58 -10.35 -4.27
CA ASN A 31 11.97 -9.92 -4.34
C ASN A 31 12.92 -11.00 -3.75
N PRO A 32 12.88 -12.26 -4.21
CA PRO A 32 13.59 -13.37 -3.56
C PRO A 32 15.12 -13.23 -3.54
N ASP A 33 15.69 -12.40 -4.42
CA ASP A 33 17.13 -12.09 -4.45
C ASP A 33 17.54 -10.99 -3.45
N TYR A 34 16.59 -10.34 -2.76
CA TYR A 34 16.88 -9.30 -1.77
C TYR A 34 17.31 -9.95 -0.43
N PRO A 35 18.34 -9.43 0.28
CA PRO A 35 19.04 -8.16 0.06
C PRO A 35 20.28 -8.23 -0.85
N ASP A 36 20.64 -9.41 -1.37
CA ASP A 36 21.84 -9.57 -2.20
C ASP A 36 21.76 -8.80 -3.53
N LYS A 37 20.54 -8.59 -4.03
CA LYS A 37 20.23 -7.74 -5.18
C LYS A 37 19.18 -6.69 -4.82
N PRO A 38 19.15 -5.54 -5.54
CA PRO A 38 18.07 -4.58 -5.40
C PRO A 38 16.70 -5.21 -5.63
N ARG A 39 15.69 -4.71 -4.91
CA ARG A 39 14.29 -5.09 -5.12
C ARG A 39 13.89 -4.81 -6.57
N LYS A 40 13.21 -5.76 -7.21
CA LYS A 40 12.69 -5.65 -8.58
C LYS A 40 11.25 -5.14 -8.60
N LEU A 41 10.49 -5.43 -7.55
CA LEU A 41 9.09 -5.05 -7.40
C LEU A 41 8.89 -4.20 -6.14
N GLY A 42 8.28 -3.03 -6.32
CA GLY A 42 7.75 -2.21 -5.23
C GLY A 42 6.33 -2.63 -4.89
N PHE A 43 5.96 -2.53 -3.62
CA PHE A 43 4.56 -2.70 -3.21
C PHE A 43 4.18 -1.71 -2.11
N VAL A 44 2.87 -1.50 -2.01
CA VAL A 44 2.22 -0.77 -0.93
C VAL A 44 1.19 -1.69 -0.29
N LEU A 45 1.17 -1.73 1.04
CA LEU A 45 0.16 -2.43 1.83
C LEU A 45 -0.66 -1.38 2.58
N LEU A 46 -1.96 -1.38 2.32
CA LEU A 46 -2.95 -0.54 2.98
C LEU A 46 -3.88 -1.43 3.80
N THR A 47 -4.00 -1.16 5.08
CA THR A 47 -4.98 -1.86 5.94
C THR A 47 -5.77 -0.83 6.72
N PHE A 48 -7.08 -0.98 6.75
CA PHE A 48 -8.00 -0.08 7.43
C PHE A 48 -9.11 -0.91 8.09
N PRO A 49 -9.76 -0.43 9.17
CA PRO A 49 -10.79 -1.19 9.85
C PRO A 49 -11.96 -1.50 8.89
N TYR A 50 -12.39 -2.77 8.89
CA TYR A 50 -13.51 -3.20 8.05
C TYR A 50 -14.81 -2.57 8.56
N GLY A 51 -15.56 -1.91 7.66
CA GLY A 51 -16.85 -1.29 8.01
C GLY A 51 -16.77 -0.01 8.83
N SER A 52 -15.57 0.55 9.03
CA SER A 52 -15.39 1.85 9.70
C SER A 52 -15.14 2.97 8.68
N THR A 53 -15.53 4.19 9.05
CA THR A 53 -15.24 5.43 8.32
C THR A 53 -14.48 6.43 9.19
N ASP A 54 -13.87 5.96 10.28
CA ASP A 54 -13.13 6.76 11.25
C ASP A 54 -11.87 7.44 10.68
N GLY A 55 -11.48 7.10 9.46
CA GLY A 55 -10.33 7.70 8.84
C GLY A 55 -9.02 7.07 9.31
N ARG A 56 -8.96 5.78 9.63
CA ARG A 56 -7.68 5.13 9.96
C ARG A 56 -7.21 4.14 8.90
N CYS A 57 -6.05 4.39 8.31
CA CYS A 57 -5.35 3.47 7.41
C CYS A 57 -3.89 3.34 7.85
N ASN A 58 -3.48 2.12 8.13
CA ASN A 58 -2.07 1.79 8.25
C ASN A 58 -1.49 1.64 6.84
N PHE A 59 -0.33 2.26 6.64
CA PHE A 59 0.40 2.28 5.38
C PHE A 59 1.79 1.68 5.59
N LEU A 60 2.17 0.75 4.71
CA LEU A 60 3.53 0.23 4.61
C LEU A 60 3.96 0.20 3.14
N SER A 61 5.21 0.60 2.87
CA SER A 61 5.89 0.32 1.60
C SER A 61 7.19 -0.42 1.85
N ASN A 62 7.64 -1.23 0.90
CA ASN A 62 8.95 -1.89 0.97
C ASN A 62 10.11 -0.97 0.57
N GLY A 63 9.96 0.35 0.74
CA GLY A 63 10.98 1.33 0.35
C GLY A 63 10.93 1.75 -1.12
N ALA A 64 9.80 1.52 -1.81
CA ALA A 64 9.54 2.15 -3.11
C ALA A 64 9.56 3.69 -2.99
N ALA A 65 10.01 4.37 -4.04
CA ALA A 65 10.15 5.82 -4.04
C ALA A 65 8.81 6.51 -3.83
N ARG A 66 8.79 7.58 -3.03
CA ARG A 66 7.57 8.27 -2.65
C ARG A 66 6.88 8.90 -3.87
N GLU A 67 7.68 9.40 -4.80
CA GLU A 67 7.23 10.03 -6.04
C GLU A 67 6.45 9.03 -6.90
N ASP A 68 6.97 7.81 -7.03
CA ASP A 68 6.32 6.73 -7.78
C ASP A 68 5.02 6.28 -7.10
N ILE A 69 5.01 6.18 -5.76
CA ILE A 69 3.81 5.85 -5.00
C ILE A 69 2.71 6.92 -5.18
N VAL A 70 3.08 8.20 -5.21
CA VAL A 70 2.13 9.29 -5.46
C VAL A 70 1.54 9.19 -6.87
N VAL A 71 2.35 8.89 -7.88
CA VAL A 71 1.87 8.67 -9.25
C VAL A 71 0.93 7.46 -9.30
N LEU A 72 1.34 6.33 -8.73
CA LEU A 72 0.54 5.11 -8.63
C LEU A 72 -0.83 5.40 -8.01
N PHE A 73 -0.89 6.12 -6.88
CA PHE A 73 -2.18 6.42 -6.25
C PHE A 73 -3.07 7.33 -7.10
N LYS A 74 -2.50 8.31 -7.81
CA LYS A 74 -3.28 9.14 -8.75
C LYS A 74 -3.88 8.29 -9.89
N GLU A 75 -3.10 7.38 -10.43
CA GLU A 75 -3.55 6.46 -11.48
C GLU A 75 -4.61 5.48 -10.97
N MET A 76 -4.44 4.96 -9.75
CA MET A 76 -5.43 4.09 -9.11
C MET A 76 -6.72 4.82 -8.77
N ILE A 77 -6.66 6.06 -8.28
CA ILE A 77 -7.85 6.91 -8.08
C ILE A 77 -8.58 7.10 -9.40
N ARG A 78 -7.86 7.50 -10.46
CA ARG A 78 -8.45 7.62 -11.80
C ARG A 78 -9.11 6.33 -12.26
N ARG A 79 -8.49 5.17 -11.99
CA ARG A 79 -9.07 3.85 -12.31
C ARG A 79 -10.35 3.60 -11.52
N PHE A 80 -10.38 3.88 -10.21
CA PHE A 80 -11.55 3.66 -9.36
C PHE A 80 -12.72 4.60 -9.66
N GLU A 81 -12.44 5.83 -10.10
CA GLU A 81 -13.46 6.81 -10.49
C GLU A 81 -14.00 6.58 -11.92
N GLY A 82 -13.64 5.48 -12.58
CA GLY A 82 -14.12 5.12 -13.92
C GLY A 82 -13.36 5.81 -15.06
N GLY A 83 -12.17 6.34 -14.81
CA GLY A 83 -11.35 7.08 -15.77
C GLY A 83 -10.40 6.23 -16.64
N ALA A 84 -10.54 4.90 -16.64
CA ALA A 84 -9.77 4.01 -17.52
C ALA A 84 -10.67 2.87 -18.02
N ASP A 85 -10.78 2.75 -19.35
CA ASP A 85 -11.32 1.57 -20.04
C ASP A 85 -10.75 0.30 -19.40
N GLU A 86 -11.64 -0.60 -18.96
CA GLU A 86 -11.29 -1.81 -18.20
C GLU A 86 -10.16 -2.62 -18.86
N PRO A 87 -8.97 -2.74 -18.25
CA PRO A 87 -8.13 -3.89 -18.48
C PRO A 87 -8.66 -4.97 -17.54
N THR A 88 -9.38 -5.92 -18.13
CA THR A 88 -9.82 -7.17 -17.52
C THR A 88 -8.61 -7.82 -16.84
N GLY A 89 -8.65 -7.87 -15.51
CA GLY A 89 -7.54 -8.37 -14.71
C GLY A 89 -7.94 -8.39 -13.25
N HIS A 90 -8.82 -9.33 -12.92
CA HIS A 90 -8.98 -9.82 -11.55
C HIS A 90 -8.34 -11.20 -11.52
N ALA A 91 -7.45 -11.42 -10.55
CA ALA A 91 -7.07 -12.73 -10.06
C ALA A 91 -7.48 -12.78 -8.58
#